data_AF-B4HV56-F1
#
_entry.id   AF-B4HV56-F1
#
_cell.length_a   1.000
_cell.length_b   1.000
_cell.length_c   1.000
_cell.angle_alpha   90.00
_cell.angle_beta   90.00
_cell.angle_gamma   90.00
#
_symmetry.space_group_name_H-M   'P 1'
#
loop_
_entity.id
_entity.type
_entity.pdbx_description
1 polymer ?
#
loop_
_entity_poly.entity_id
_entity_poly.type
_entity_poly.pdbx_seq_one_letter_code
_entity_poly.pdbx_strand_id
1 'polypeptide(L)'
;MANSIGNSEVNRTAREVQQNFAESLGYAEEIIWDLLSHEQPDVLRGKLCQLIRDSPPPETATETEKDKKIRLKHNADNERARQIIFDAVWEQRKYTNRQSLTAIIYVMVVTNETDVNRAEDCRVFSVHPVFRARRCITGSSGTSSDSSNCCNLFIDELGRVYQNWEMYVTTNELPAGVMVAPERGIYRLVRDQVRLDKYTTPAGTTNRKVLGYLDTGSAIGGFLLPVCPLLPC
;
A
#
# COMPACT_ATOMS: atom_id res chain seq x y z
N MET A 1 -19.40 -6.15 -36.90
CA MET A 1 -18.02 -6.67 -36.77
C MET A 1 -17.45 -6.05 -35.51
N ALA A 2 -17.36 -6.83 -34.44
CA ALA A 2 -16.97 -6.38 -33.12
C ALA A 2 -15.46 -6.51 -32.96
N ASN A 3 -14.76 -5.42 -32.66
CA ASN A 3 -13.40 -5.46 -32.16
C ASN A 3 -13.46 -5.41 -30.63
N SER A 4 -13.31 -6.57 -30.01
CA SER A 4 -12.96 -6.69 -28.60
C SER A 4 -11.52 -6.21 -28.42
N ILE A 5 -11.33 -5.05 -27.78
CA ILE A 5 -10.00 -4.66 -27.30
C ILE A 5 -9.74 -5.51 -26.06
N GLY A 6 -8.79 -6.43 -26.19
CA GLY A 6 -8.40 -7.37 -25.16
C GLY A 6 -7.90 -6.65 -23.91
N ASN A 7 -8.40 -7.13 -22.77
CA ASN A 7 -7.80 -6.95 -21.47
C ASN A 7 -6.38 -7.54 -21.53
N SER A 8 -5.35 -6.71 -21.71
CA SER A 8 -3.98 -7.18 -21.57
C SER A 8 -3.76 -7.42 -20.08
N GLU A 9 -3.89 -8.67 -19.64
CA GLU A 9 -3.23 -9.16 -18.43
C GLU A 9 -1.75 -8.86 -18.59
N VAL A 10 -1.32 -7.75 -18.01
CA VAL A 10 0.07 -7.34 -18.01
C VAL A 10 0.80 -8.34 -17.11
N ASN A 11 1.42 -9.33 -17.74
CA ASN A 11 2.12 -10.46 -17.13
C ASN A 11 3.48 -10.02 -16.55
N ARG A 12 3.44 -9.02 -15.67
CA ARG A 12 4.61 -8.40 -15.04
C ARG A 12 5.01 -9.16 -13.78
N THR A 13 6.30 -9.19 -13.49
CA THR A 13 6.82 -9.68 -12.22
C THR A 13 6.61 -8.66 -11.10
N ALA A 14 6.67 -9.10 -9.84
CA ALA A 14 6.62 -8.20 -8.69
C ALA A 14 7.72 -7.13 -8.78
N ARG A 15 8.93 -7.50 -9.23
CA ARG A 15 10.03 -6.55 -9.49
C ARG A 15 9.66 -5.49 -10.52
N GLU A 16 9.09 -5.87 -11.66
CA GLU A 16 8.71 -4.92 -12.71
C GLU A 16 7.62 -3.96 -12.23
N VAL A 17 6.67 -4.44 -11.41
CA VAL A 17 5.66 -3.55 -10.83
C VAL A 17 6.27 -2.62 -9.78
N GLN A 18 7.18 -3.11 -8.93
CA GLN A 18 7.90 -2.25 -7.97
C GLN A 18 8.77 -1.21 -8.67
N GLN A 19 9.36 -1.55 -9.81
CA GLN A 19 10.13 -0.63 -10.64
C GLN A 19 9.24 0.51 -11.14
N ASN A 20 8.05 0.21 -11.68
CA ASN A 20 7.11 1.24 -12.12
C ASN A 20 6.69 2.17 -10.98
N PHE A 21 6.48 1.63 -9.77
CA PHE A 21 6.20 2.45 -8.60
C PHE A 21 7.39 3.32 -8.20
N ALA A 22 8.62 2.79 -8.25
CA ALA A 22 9.83 3.56 -7.96
C ALA A 22 10.04 4.70 -8.96
N GLU A 23 9.75 4.49 -10.23
CA GLU A 23 9.82 5.52 -11.28
C GLU A 23 8.73 6.59 -11.12
N SER A 24 7.56 6.22 -10.58
CA SER A 24 6.43 7.14 -10.40
C SER A 24 6.46 7.90 -9.06
N LEU A 25 7.01 7.29 -8.01
CA LEU A 25 6.93 7.76 -6.62
C LEU A 25 8.30 8.11 -6.02
N GLY A 26 9.38 7.61 -6.61
CA GLY A 26 10.76 7.92 -6.19
C GLY A 26 11.30 9.17 -6.88
N TYR A 27 12.30 9.79 -6.27
CA TYR A 27 13.06 10.88 -6.88
C TYR A 27 14.55 10.69 -6.63
N ALA A 28 15.25 10.04 -7.57
CA ALA A 28 16.67 9.69 -7.44
C ALA A 28 16.96 8.98 -6.10
N GLU A 29 17.72 9.62 -5.21
CA GLU A 29 18.04 9.12 -3.86
C GLU A 29 17.20 9.75 -2.75
N GLU A 30 16.30 10.68 -3.10
CA GLU A 30 15.44 11.45 -2.20
C GLU A 30 14.03 10.88 -2.10
N ILE A 31 13.32 11.28 -1.04
CA ILE A 31 11.96 10.85 -0.74
C ILE A 31 10.99 11.98 -1.08
N ILE A 32 10.01 11.70 -1.94
CA ILE A 32 8.91 12.61 -2.20
C ILE A 32 7.90 12.50 -1.06
N TRP A 33 7.65 13.62 -0.38
CA TRP A 33 6.67 13.72 0.70
C TRP A 33 5.46 14.52 0.22
N ASP A 34 4.27 13.98 0.49
CA ASP A 34 3.04 14.74 0.47
C ASP A 34 2.99 15.64 1.71
N LEU A 35 3.18 16.94 1.49
CA LEU A 35 3.02 17.96 2.51
C LEU A 35 1.61 18.53 2.45
N LEU A 36 0.76 18.18 3.42
CA LEU A 36 -0.60 18.72 3.54
C LEU A 36 -0.72 19.59 4.80
N SER A 37 -1.21 20.81 4.63
CA SER A 37 -1.55 21.67 5.77
C SER A 37 -2.80 21.18 6.48
N HIS A 38 -3.08 21.71 7.67
CA HIS A 38 -4.29 21.40 8.42
C HIS A 38 -5.60 21.81 7.71
N GLU A 39 -5.51 22.71 6.73
CA GLU A 39 -6.63 23.21 5.92
C GLU A 39 -6.89 22.34 4.67
N GLN A 40 -6.09 21.30 4.46
CA GLN A 40 -6.17 20.44 3.27
C GLN A 40 -6.59 18.99 3.57
N PRO A 41 -7.56 18.71 4.48
CA PRO A 41 -8.02 17.34 4.72
C PRO A 41 -8.62 16.71 3.46
N ASP A 42 -9.29 17.52 2.63
CA ASP A 42 -9.98 17.04 1.43
C ASP A 42 -9.01 16.50 0.37
N VAL A 43 -7.75 16.97 0.36
CA VAL A 43 -6.72 16.43 -0.53
C VAL A 43 -6.38 14.99 -0.15
N LEU A 44 -6.23 14.70 1.15
CA LEU A 44 -6.02 13.32 1.60
C LEU A 44 -7.25 12.45 1.35
N ARG A 45 -8.46 12.97 1.61
CA ARG A 45 -9.71 12.26 1.29
C ARG A 45 -9.80 11.91 -0.19
N GLY A 46 -9.51 12.86 -1.07
CA GLY A 46 -9.48 12.65 -2.52
C GLY A 46 -8.49 11.56 -2.93
N LYS A 47 -7.28 11.55 -2.36
CA LYS A 47 -6.30 10.48 -2.59
C LYS A 47 -6.81 9.12 -2.14
N LEU A 48 -7.46 9.04 -0.98
CA LEU A 48 -8.04 7.79 -0.47
C LEU A 48 -9.21 7.30 -1.34
N CYS A 49 -10.01 8.20 -1.92
CA CYS A 49 -11.04 7.83 -2.91
C CYS A 49 -10.44 7.26 -4.21
N GLN A 50 -9.25 7.73 -4.61
CA GLN A 50 -8.54 7.18 -5.77
C GLN A 50 -7.91 5.82 -5.47
N LEU A 51 -7.44 5.63 -4.24
CA LEU A 51 -6.83 4.38 -3.77
C LEU A 51 -7.88 3.30 -3.52
N ILE A 52 -8.99 3.63 -2.85
CA ILE A 52 -10.09 2.72 -2.53
C ILE A 52 -11.33 3.24 -3.26
N ARG A 53 -11.56 2.73 -4.46
CA ARG A 53 -12.63 3.18 -5.35
C ARG A 53 -13.93 2.44 -5.08
N ASP A 54 -15.03 3.18 -5.12
CA ASP A 54 -16.36 2.60 -5.10
C ASP A 54 -16.69 1.92 -6.42
N SER A 55 -17.53 0.89 -6.34
CA SER A 55 -18.09 0.24 -7.52
C SER A 55 -19.25 1.10 -8.04
N PRO A 56 -19.15 1.67 -9.26
CA PRO A 56 -20.22 2.50 -9.82
C PRO A 56 -21.45 1.64 -10.16
N PRO A 57 -22.64 2.25 -10.25
CA PRO A 57 -23.81 1.58 -10.80
C PRO A 57 -23.55 1.09 -12.23
N PRO A 58 -24.13 -0.05 -12.66
CA PRO A 58 -24.01 -0.50 -14.03
C PRO A 58 -24.68 0.50 -14.98
N GLU A 59 -23.97 0.91 -16.04
CA GLU A 59 -24.45 1.93 -16.98
C GLU A 59 -25.53 1.41 -17.95
N THR A 60 -25.51 0.12 -18.27
CA THR A 60 -26.34 -0.45 -19.36
C THR A 60 -27.06 -1.75 -19.00
N ALA A 61 -26.79 -2.34 -17.84
CA ALA A 61 -27.36 -3.62 -17.43
C ALA A 61 -28.44 -3.45 -16.36
N THR A 62 -29.50 -4.26 -16.42
CA THR A 62 -30.46 -4.42 -15.33
C THR A 62 -29.77 -5.03 -14.11
N GLU A 63 -29.51 -4.20 -13.10
CA GLU A 63 -29.00 -4.63 -11.79
C GLU A 63 -30.10 -5.34 -11.02
N THR A 64 -29.83 -6.55 -10.51
CA THR A 64 -30.78 -7.19 -9.58
C THR A 64 -30.69 -6.53 -8.21
N GLU A 65 -31.78 -6.53 -7.44
CA GLU A 65 -31.76 -5.97 -6.07
C GLU A 65 -30.72 -6.66 -5.17
N LYS A 66 -30.40 -7.92 -5.43
CA LYS A 66 -29.33 -8.64 -4.73
C LYS A 66 -27.96 -8.06 -5.07
N ASP A 67 -27.67 -7.83 -6.36
CA ASP A 67 -26.39 -7.27 -6.81
C ASP A 67 -26.21 -5.83 -6.32
N LYS A 68 -27.29 -5.04 -6.38
CA LYS A 68 -27.35 -3.69 -5.81
C LYS A 68 -27.02 -3.69 -4.32
N LYS A 69 -27.59 -4.61 -3.54
CA LYS A 69 -27.32 -4.72 -2.10
C LYS A 69 -25.85 -5.08 -1.84
N ILE A 70 -25.26 -5.97 -2.64
CA ILE A 70 -23.84 -6.34 -2.54
C ILE A 70 -22.95 -5.13 -2.85
N ARG A 71 -23.24 -4.40 -3.94
CA ARG A 71 -22.51 -3.19 -4.34
C ARG A 71 -22.59 -2.10 -3.28
N LEU A 72 -23.78 -1.81 -2.74
CA LEU A 72 -23.96 -0.80 -1.70
C LEU A 72 -23.22 -1.17 -0.41
N LYS A 73 -23.24 -2.46 -0.02
CA LYS A 73 -22.47 -2.94 1.12
C LYS A 73 -20.97 -2.76 0.87
N HIS A 74 -20.47 -3.16 -0.28
CA HIS A 74 -19.07 -2.99 -0.67
C HIS A 74 -18.63 -1.52 -0.64
N ASN A 75 -19.44 -0.60 -1.17
CA ASN A 75 -19.14 0.83 -1.15
C ASN A 75 -19.17 1.41 0.29
N ALA A 76 -20.05 0.89 1.16
CA ALA A 76 -20.07 1.26 2.57
C ALA A 76 -18.83 0.74 3.32
N ASP A 77 -18.38 -0.48 3.02
CA ASP A 77 -17.16 -1.07 3.58
C ASP A 77 -15.92 -0.27 3.10
N ASN A 78 -15.89 0.14 1.83
CA ASN A 78 -14.86 1.01 1.27
C ASN A 78 -14.82 2.39 1.95
N GLU A 79 -15.98 3.03 2.17
CA GLU A 79 -16.05 4.30 2.88
C GLU A 79 -15.51 4.18 4.31
N ARG A 80 -15.87 3.09 5.00
CA ARG A 80 -15.35 2.80 6.34
C ARG A 80 -13.82 2.62 6.32
N ALA A 81 -13.28 1.89 5.35
CA ALA A 81 -11.84 1.70 5.21
C ALA A 81 -11.12 3.05 4.95
N ARG A 82 -11.65 3.88 4.03
CA ARG A 82 -11.13 5.23 3.77
C ARG A 82 -11.10 6.07 5.05
N GLN A 83 -12.17 6.06 5.83
CA GLN A 83 -12.25 6.85 7.06
C GLN A 83 -11.25 6.36 8.13
N ILE A 84 -11.10 5.05 8.30
CA ILE A 84 -10.10 4.47 9.23
C ILE A 84 -8.68 4.90 8.84
N ILE A 85 -8.31 4.76 7.57
CA ILE A 85 -6.99 5.16 7.09
C ILE A 85 -6.81 6.68 7.22
N PHE A 86 -7.83 7.46 6.85
CA PHE A 86 -7.80 8.92 6.99
C PHE A 86 -7.48 9.30 8.44
N ASP A 87 -8.23 8.79 9.41
CA ASP A 87 -8.03 9.12 10.82
C ASP A 87 -6.62 8.72 11.29
N ALA A 88 -6.19 7.50 10.97
CA ALA A 88 -4.86 7.01 11.33
C ALA A 88 -3.73 7.88 10.75
N VAL A 89 -3.83 8.27 9.47
CA VAL A 89 -2.83 9.12 8.80
C VAL A 89 -2.89 10.56 9.30
N TRP A 90 -4.10 11.10 9.45
CA TRP A 90 -4.33 12.49 9.81
C TRP A 90 -3.97 12.79 11.27
N GLU A 91 -4.05 11.80 12.15
CA GLU A 91 -3.63 11.92 13.55
C GLU A 91 -2.11 12.16 13.68
N GLN A 92 -1.31 11.69 12.72
CA GLN A 92 0.16 11.78 12.80
C GLN A 92 0.70 13.21 12.69
N ARG A 93 -0.14 14.16 12.24
CA ARG A 93 0.17 15.59 12.21
C ARG A 93 0.52 16.16 13.58
N LYS A 94 0.16 15.46 14.67
CA LYS A 94 0.59 15.77 16.04
C LYS A 94 2.11 15.84 16.20
N TYR A 95 2.86 15.18 15.33
CA TYR A 95 4.32 15.16 15.37
C TYR A 95 5.00 16.23 14.50
N THR A 96 4.25 16.88 13.61
CA THR A 96 4.80 17.67 12.50
C THR A 96 4.14 19.03 12.37
N ASN A 97 4.06 19.78 13.48
CA ASN A 97 3.49 21.15 13.51
C ASN A 97 2.11 21.26 12.80
N ARG A 98 1.25 20.24 12.98
CA ARG A 98 -0.08 20.13 12.34
C ARG A 98 -0.07 19.95 10.81
N GLN A 99 1.09 19.77 10.20
CA GLN A 99 1.23 19.39 8.80
C GLN A 99 1.26 17.87 8.68
N SER A 100 0.66 17.30 7.64
CA SER A 100 0.84 15.89 7.30
C SER A 100 2.05 15.79 6.39
N LEU A 101 3.01 14.93 6.74
CA LEU A 101 4.17 14.60 5.94
C LEU A 101 4.14 13.09 5.70
N THR A 102 3.53 12.70 4.60
CA THR A 102 3.25 11.29 4.30
C THR A 102 3.75 10.90 2.93
N ALA A 103 4.03 9.62 2.73
CA ALA A 103 4.33 9.03 1.44
C ALA A 103 3.64 7.67 1.37
N ILE A 104 3.15 7.28 0.20
CA ILE A 104 2.59 5.95 -0.02
C ILE A 104 3.66 5.03 -0.60
N ILE A 105 3.75 3.81 -0.07
CA ILE A 105 4.54 2.72 -0.64
C ILE A 105 3.63 1.53 -0.90
N TYR A 106 4.04 0.66 -1.81
CA TYR A 106 3.30 -0.57 -2.10
C TYR A 106 4.13 -1.78 -1.70
N VAL A 107 3.53 -2.64 -0.89
CA VAL A 107 4.08 -3.93 -0.47
C VAL A 107 3.38 -5.03 -1.26
N MET A 108 4.14 -5.92 -1.88
CA MET A 108 3.57 -7.05 -2.62
C MET A 108 3.72 -8.33 -1.81
N VAL A 109 2.71 -9.20 -1.85
CA VAL A 109 2.77 -10.50 -1.16
C VAL A 109 2.60 -11.63 -2.16
N VAL A 110 3.62 -12.49 -2.24
CA VAL A 110 3.64 -13.69 -3.07
C VAL A 110 3.28 -14.87 -2.18
N THR A 111 2.07 -15.40 -2.35
CA THR A 111 1.48 -16.41 -1.44
C THR A 111 1.97 -17.84 -1.68
N ASN A 112 2.47 -18.14 -2.89
CA ASN A 112 2.85 -19.50 -3.31
C ASN A 112 4.37 -19.71 -3.39
N GLU A 113 5.18 -18.79 -2.85
CA GLU A 113 6.64 -18.89 -2.84
C GLU A 113 7.15 -18.84 -1.39
N THR A 114 8.12 -19.69 -1.09
CA THR A 114 8.80 -19.74 0.21
C THR A 114 10.25 -19.27 0.11
N ASP A 115 10.84 -19.35 -1.08
CA ASP A 115 12.17 -18.81 -1.35
C ASP A 115 12.10 -17.30 -1.57
N VAL A 116 12.61 -16.56 -0.58
CA VAL A 116 12.67 -15.09 -0.62
C VAL A 116 13.43 -14.56 -1.83
N ASN A 117 14.34 -15.34 -2.42
CA ASN A 117 15.13 -14.88 -3.56
C ASN A 117 14.31 -14.84 -4.84
N ARG A 118 13.33 -15.74 -4.99
CA ARG A 118 12.52 -15.92 -6.21
C ARG A 118 11.23 -15.09 -6.22
N ALA A 119 10.80 -14.62 -5.05
CA ALA A 119 9.53 -13.90 -4.91
C ALA A 119 9.40 -12.68 -5.84
N GLU A 120 10.50 -11.97 -6.11
CA GLU A 120 10.47 -10.79 -6.98
C GLU A 120 10.21 -11.12 -8.47
N ASP A 121 10.47 -12.35 -8.89
CA ASP A 121 10.22 -12.83 -10.26
C ASP A 121 8.82 -13.42 -10.45
N CYS A 122 8.05 -13.54 -9.36
CA CYS A 122 6.70 -14.07 -9.40
C CYS A 122 5.72 -13.07 -10.05
N ARG A 123 4.72 -13.63 -10.74
CA ARG A 123 3.68 -12.88 -11.48
C ARG A 123 2.31 -12.89 -10.79
N VAL A 124 2.18 -13.67 -9.72
CA VAL A 124 0.94 -13.78 -8.94
C VAL A 124 1.25 -13.27 -7.54
N PHE A 125 0.72 -12.10 -7.23
CA PHE A 125 0.91 -11.41 -5.96
C PHE A 125 -0.29 -10.51 -5.66
N SER A 126 -0.53 -10.23 -4.38
CA SER A 126 -1.40 -9.15 -3.95
C SER A 126 -0.60 -7.88 -3.70
N VAL A 127 -1.24 -6.72 -3.82
CA VAL A 127 -0.62 -5.40 -3.61
C VAL A 127 -1.30 -4.72 -2.44
N HIS A 128 -0.51 -4.25 -1.47
CA HIS A 128 -0.98 -3.67 -0.22
C HIS A 128 -0.36 -2.27 -0.05
N PRO A 129 -1.15 -1.19 -0.12
CA PRO A 129 -0.65 0.15 0.15
C PRO A 129 -0.29 0.32 1.63
N VAL A 130 0.80 1.02 1.89
CA VAL A 130 1.26 1.39 3.23
C VAL A 130 1.65 2.86 3.22
N PHE A 131 1.12 3.63 4.16
CA PHE A 131 1.48 5.02 4.35
C PHE A 131 2.66 5.12 5.31
N ARG A 132 3.74 5.73 4.85
CA ARG A 132 4.85 6.16 5.68
C ARG A 132 4.58 7.58 6.14
N ALA A 133 4.64 7.83 7.45
CA ALA A 133 4.47 9.17 8.00
C ALA A 133 5.70 9.59 8.81
N ARG A 134 6.13 10.84 8.64
CA ARG A 134 7.29 11.41 9.33
C ARG A 134 6.89 11.88 10.73
N ARG A 135 7.70 11.58 11.76
CA ARG A 135 7.51 12.06 13.14
C ARG A 135 8.47 13.15 13.59
N CYS A 136 9.55 13.41 12.87
CA CYS A 136 10.62 14.33 13.30
C CYS A 136 10.92 15.34 12.18
N ILE A 137 10.74 16.64 12.43
CA ILE A 137 11.02 17.72 11.43
C ILE A 137 12.53 18.06 11.37
N THR A 138 13.28 17.85 12.45
CA THR A 138 14.71 18.18 12.57
C THR A 138 15.56 16.95 12.89
N GLY A 139 16.66 16.76 12.17
CA GLY A 139 17.76 15.94 12.66
C GLY A 139 18.50 16.71 13.75
N SER A 140 18.94 16.03 14.81
CA SER A 140 19.60 16.64 15.99
C SER A 140 20.88 17.43 15.70
N SER A 141 21.34 17.48 14.45
CA SER A 141 22.56 18.13 14.01
C SER A 141 22.35 19.35 13.09
N GLY A 142 21.11 19.69 12.70
CA GLY A 142 20.86 20.82 11.76
C GLY A 142 21.44 20.61 10.34
N THR A 143 22.07 19.48 10.08
CA THR A 143 22.70 19.12 8.80
C THR A 143 22.32 17.69 8.43
N SER A 144 21.21 17.54 7.70
CA SER A 144 20.97 16.51 6.67
C SER A 144 19.47 16.45 6.35
N SER A 145 19.14 16.65 5.07
CA SER A 145 17.84 16.39 4.45
C SER A 145 17.60 14.90 4.21
N ASP A 146 18.56 14.03 4.56
CA ASP A 146 18.50 12.59 4.38
C ASP A 146 17.59 11.94 5.45
N SER A 147 16.31 11.83 5.10
CA SER A 147 15.26 11.25 5.95
C SER A 147 15.27 9.71 5.97
N SER A 148 16.30 9.07 5.40
CA SER A 148 16.43 7.60 5.35
C SER A 148 16.57 6.94 6.73
N ASN A 149 17.08 7.68 7.73
CA ASN A 149 17.22 7.22 9.13
C ASN A 149 16.31 8.00 10.12
N CYS A 150 15.33 8.79 9.65
CA CYS A 150 14.48 9.58 10.55
C CYS A 150 13.36 8.76 11.21
N CYS A 151 12.78 9.29 12.29
CA CYS A 151 11.65 8.72 13.02
C CYS A 151 10.41 8.58 12.11
N ASN A 152 10.23 7.47 11.42
CA ASN A 152 9.07 7.21 10.57
C ASN A 152 8.19 6.14 11.18
N LEU A 153 6.89 6.31 11.05
CA LEU A 153 5.91 5.28 11.34
C LEU A 153 5.27 4.81 10.04
N PHE A 154 4.65 3.64 10.08
CA PHE A 154 4.00 3.02 8.94
C PHE A 154 2.54 2.72 9.29
N ILE A 155 1.64 2.91 8.34
CA ILE A 155 0.20 2.69 8.51
C ILE A 155 -0.26 1.82 7.35
N ASP A 156 -0.88 0.69 7.63
CA ASP A 156 -1.35 -0.21 6.58
C ASP A 156 -2.77 0.11 6.09
N GLU A 157 -3.25 -0.67 5.14
CA GLU A 157 -4.59 -0.58 4.55
C GLU A 157 -5.74 -0.83 5.55
N LEU A 158 -5.45 -1.27 6.78
CA LEU A 158 -6.43 -1.42 7.86
C LEU A 158 -6.30 -0.33 8.93
N GLY A 159 -5.43 0.67 8.72
CA GLY A 159 -5.20 1.79 9.64
C GLY A 159 -4.35 1.44 10.86
N ARG A 160 -3.67 0.29 10.88
CA ARG A 160 -2.79 -0.08 12.00
C ARG A 160 -1.49 0.70 11.94
N VAL A 161 -1.06 1.23 13.09
CA VAL A 161 0.12 2.09 13.18
C VAL A 161 1.31 1.31 13.74
N TYR A 162 2.38 1.24 12.95
CA TYR A 162 3.66 0.60 13.28
C TYR A 162 4.71 1.67 13.55
N GLN A 163 5.43 1.56 14.67
CA GLN A 163 6.31 2.62 15.16
C GLN A 163 7.55 2.85 14.29
N ASN A 164 7.96 1.86 13.51
CA ASN A 164 9.09 1.86 12.59
C ASN A 164 8.95 0.73 11.56
N TRP A 165 9.89 0.66 10.61
CA TRP A 165 9.86 -0.32 9.51
C TRP A 165 10.02 -1.75 10.03
N GLU A 166 10.91 -1.95 10.98
CA GLU A 166 11.20 -3.25 11.59
C GLU A 166 9.94 -3.83 12.27
N MET A 167 9.20 -2.99 12.98
CA MET A 167 7.91 -3.35 13.58
C MET A 167 6.89 -3.71 12.50
N TYR A 168 6.78 -2.92 11.42
CA TYR A 168 5.90 -3.28 10.31
C TYR A 168 6.25 -4.65 9.72
N VAL A 169 7.52 -4.90 9.39
CA VAL A 169 7.95 -6.19 8.81
C VAL A 169 7.67 -7.37 9.73
N THR A 170 7.85 -7.20 11.05
CA THR A 170 7.75 -8.30 12.02
C THR A 170 6.34 -8.53 12.57
N THR A 171 5.45 -7.54 12.53
CA THR A 171 4.12 -7.62 13.17
C THR A 171 2.95 -7.26 12.26
N ASN A 172 3.16 -7.08 10.95
CA ASN A 172 2.04 -6.94 10.02
C ASN A 172 1.12 -8.17 10.00
N GLU A 173 -0.12 -7.99 9.55
CA GLU A 173 -1.05 -9.10 9.29
C GLU A 173 -1.30 -9.27 7.79
N LEU A 174 -0.24 -9.16 6.98
CA LEU A 174 -0.31 -9.53 5.57
C LEU A 174 -0.60 -11.03 5.41
N PRO A 175 -1.15 -11.46 4.27
CA PRO A 175 -1.32 -12.87 3.96
C PRO A 175 -0.03 -13.68 4.09
N ALA A 176 -0.16 -14.98 4.35
CA ALA A 176 0.98 -15.89 4.41
C ALA A 176 1.72 -15.93 3.06
N GLY A 177 3.04 -15.72 3.07
CA GLY A 177 3.86 -15.71 1.85
C GLY A 177 5.18 -14.98 2.05
N VAL A 178 5.77 -14.53 0.94
CA VAL A 178 6.92 -13.61 0.93
C VAL A 178 6.46 -12.21 0.55
N MET A 179 6.73 -11.24 1.43
CA MET A 179 6.57 -9.82 1.11
C MET A 179 7.78 -9.31 0.32
N VAL A 180 7.51 -8.58 -0.75
CA VAL A 180 8.48 -7.85 -1.58
C VAL A 180 8.15 -6.37 -1.45
N ALA A 181 9.07 -5.60 -0.87
CA ALA A 181 8.88 -4.20 -0.55
C ALA A 181 10.09 -3.36 -0.97
N PRO A 182 9.94 -2.04 -1.13
CA PRO A 182 11.08 -1.15 -1.31
C PRO A 182 12.04 -1.24 -0.12
N GLU A 183 13.34 -1.11 -0.36
CA GLU A 183 14.37 -1.17 0.67
C GLU A 183 14.05 -0.19 1.82
N ARG A 184 13.88 -0.71 3.04
CA ARG A 184 13.47 0.06 4.23
C ARG A 184 12.17 0.87 4.09
N GLY A 185 11.29 0.45 3.18
CA GLY A 185 10.04 1.16 2.88
C GLY A 185 10.27 2.50 2.16
N ILE A 186 11.33 2.61 1.36
CA ILE A 186 11.66 3.80 0.57
C ILE A 186 11.93 3.38 -0.88
N TYR A 187 11.21 3.99 -1.82
CA TYR A 187 11.52 3.84 -3.24
C TYR A 187 12.81 4.60 -3.57
N ARG A 188 13.90 3.85 -3.77
CA ARG A 188 15.19 4.37 -4.23
C ARG A 188 15.60 3.66 -5.50
N LEU A 189 16.01 4.45 -6.49
CA LEU A 189 16.58 3.95 -7.75
C LEU A 189 18.10 4.05 -7.68
N VAL A 190 18.79 2.92 -7.81
CA VAL A 190 20.25 2.85 -7.90
C VAL A 190 20.59 2.26 -9.26
N ARG A 191 21.27 3.04 -10.12
CA ARG A 191 21.54 2.66 -11.52
C ARG A 191 20.25 2.27 -12.26
N ASP A 192 19.23 3.13 -12.13
CA ASP A 192 17.90 2.96 -12.72
C ASP A 192 17.13 1.71 -12.28
N GLN A 193 17.56 1.05 -11.20
CA GLN A 193 16.89 -0.13 -10.65
C GLN A 193 16.42 0.09 -9.22
N VAL A 194 15.19 -0.37 -8.94
CA VAL A 194 14.61 -0.33 -7.60
C VAL A 194 15.35 -1.27 -6.65
N ARG A 195 15.68 -0.74 -5.46
CA ARG A 195 16.18 -1.52 -4.32
C ARG A 195 15.02 -2.15 -3.57
N LEU A 196 15.07 -3.46 -3.37
CA LEU A 196 13.99 -4.24 -2.74
C LEU A 196 14.52 -5.02 -1.54
N ASP A 197 13.71 -5.04 -0.48
CA ASP A 197 13.84 -5.97 0.63
C ASP A 197 12.75 -7.05 0.53
N LYS A 198 13.09 -8.27 0.97
CA LYS A 198 12.23 -9.44 0.86
C LYS A 198 12.18 -10.15 2.20
N TYR A 199 10.99 -10.41 2.71
CA TYR A 199 10.79 -11.03 4.02
C TYR A 199 9.69 -12.08 3.94
N THR A 200 9.79 -13.14 4.74
CA THR A 200 8.62 -14.00 4.99
C THR A 200 7.63 -13.22 5.85
N THR A 201 6.35 -13.16 5.45
CA THR A 201 5.33 -12.48 6.25
C THR A 201 5.13 -13.20 7.59
N PRO A 202 4.73 -12.50 8.67
CA PRO A 202 4.47 -13.13 9.97
C PRO A 202 3.50 -14.31 9.88
N ALA A 203 2.45 -14.20 9.04
CA ALA A 203 1.49 -15.29 8.78
C ALA A 203 2.11 -16.49 8.03
N GLY A 204 3.18 -16.28 7.25
CA GLY A 204 3.95 -17.33 6.58
C GLY A 204 4.98 -18.02 7.48
N THR A 205 5.34 -17.43 8.63
CA THR A 205 6.28 -18.05 9.55
C THR A 205 5.66 -19.25 10.27
N THR A 206 6.39 -20.36 10.32
CA THR A 206 5.95 -21.63 10.92
C THR A 206 5.54 -21.50 12.40
N ASN A 207 5.99 -20.45 13.10
CA ASN A 207 5.70 -20.21 14.51
C ASN A 207 4.21 -19.95 14.82
N ARG A 208 3.35 -19.71 13.82
CA ARG A 208 1.89 -19.60 14.03
C ARG A 208 1.09 -20.84 13.61
N LYS A 209 1.69 -21.86 12.99
CA LYS A 209 0.99 -23.14 12.68
C LYS A 209 0.52 -23.90 13.91
N VAL A 210 1.01 -23.54 15.10
CA VAL A 210 0.57 -24.12 16.39
C VAL A 210 -0.58 -23.31 17.05
N LEU A 211 -0.98 -22.16 16.47
CA LEU A 211 -2.03 -21.28 16.99
C LEU A 211 -3.16 -21.02 15.97
N GLY A 212 -3.42 -21.98 15.08
CA GLY A 212 -4.32 -21.82 13.92
C GLY A 212 -5.54 -22.73 13.89
N TYR A 213 -5.92 -23.35 15.02
CA TYR A 213 -7.17 -24.10 15.16
C TYR A 213 -8.22 -23.31 15.97
N LEU A 214 -8.28 -21.98 15.78
CA LEU A 214 -9.36 -21.11 16.28
C LEU A 214 -9.27 -19.76 15.55
N ASP A 215 -10.00 -19.67 14.44
CA ASP A 215 -10.85 -18.55 14.00
C ASP A 215 -11.02 -18.57 12.48
N THR A 216 -11.97 -19.40 12.04
CA THR A 216 -12.69 -19.19 10.77
C THR A 216 -13.57 -17.94 10.93
N GLY A 217 -13.09 -16.79 10.45
CA GLY A 217 -13.91 -15.58 10.42
C GLY A 217 -13.23 -14.40 9.73
N SER A 218 -13.71 -14.06 8.52
CA SER A 218 -13.39 -12.88 7.71
C SER A 218 -12.05 -12.91 6.96
N ALA A 219 -12.05 -13.58 5.79
CA ALA A 219 -11.14 -13.21 4.71
C ALA A 219 -11.56 -11.84 4.17
N ILE A 220 -10.94 -10.77 4.67
CA ILE A 220 -11.01 -9.45 4.04
C ILE A 220 -10.06 -9.53 2.84
N GLY A 221 -10.63 -9.51 1.65
CA GLY A 221 -9.89 -9.57 0.39
C GLY A 221 -8.90 -8.43 0.30
N GLY A 222 -7.65 -8.75 -0.01
CA GLY A 222 -6.68 -7.75 -0.44
C GLY A 222 -7.22 -7.00 -1.67
N PHE A 223 -6.98 -5.70 -1.72
CA PHE A 223 -7.38 -4.89 -2.86
C PHE A 223 -6.61 -5.33 -4.11
N LEU A 224 -7.29 -5.99 -5.05
CA LEU A 224 -6.83 -6.06 -6.43
C LEU A 224 -7.11 -4.70 -7.06
N LEU A 225 -6.15 -3.77 -6.96
CA LEU A 225 -6.25 -2.52 -7.70
C LEU A 225 -6.09 -2.82 -9.20
N PRO A 226 -7.07 -2.48 -10.07
CA PRO A 226 -6.80 -2.42 -11.49
C PRO A 226 -5.74 -1.33 -11.68
N VAL A 227 -4.62 -1.71 -12.27
CA VAL A 227 -3.48 -0.83 -12.57
C VAL A 227 -4.02 0.47 -13.15
N CYS A 228 -3.71 1.57 -12.49
CA CYS A 228 -4.01 2.91 -12.97
C CYS A 228 -3.39 3.04 -14.37
N PRO A 229 -4.16 3.27 -15.44
CA PRO A 229 -3.55 3.68 -16.70
C PRO A 229 -2.87 5.02 -16.39
N LEU A 230 -1.53 5.03 -16.45
CA LEU A 230 -0.78 6.26 -16.55
C LEU A 230 -1.33 7.00 -17.78
N LEU A 231 -2.16 8.00 -17.54
CA LEU A 231 -2.57 8.93 -18.58
C LEU A 231 -1.49 10.00 -18.71
N PRO A 232 -1.12 10.36 -19.94
CA PRO A 232 -0.21 11.47 -20.19
C PRO A 232 -0.98 12.79 -20.00
N CYS A 233 -0.41 13.68 -19.19
CA CYS A 233 -0.53 15.13 -19.31
C CYS A 233 0.84 15.72 -19.01
#